data_AF-A0A3D4M9A9-F1
#
_entry.id   AF-A0A3D4M9A9-F1
#
_cell.length_a   1.000
_cell.length_b   1.000
_cell.length_c   1.000
_cell.angle_alpha   90.00
_cell.angle_beta   90.00
_cell.angle_gamma   90.00
#
_symmetry.space_group_name_H-M   'P 1'
#
loop_
_entity.id
_entity.type
_entity.pdbx_description
1 polymer ?
#
loop_
_entity_poly.entity_id
_entity_poly.type
_entity_poly.pdbx_seq_one_letter_code
_entity_poly.pdbx_strand_id
1 'polypeptide(L)'
;MDKIKSSAFYQAWIDTVMNRKDHLLSIWRDSAPFTRHIKGDDNCVLEEVASRLGLLCYPYDYYSLDAILYKAEDKTPDISSTNYWFRDIRVAFEHENKYNKELYQEVSHLLITNCDLKVLVTYPPDNFENILDYLHKIISGNRQSVSISEEESFLLILGWEGNFSWEGYVFKNDNWKQINV
;
A
#
# COMPACT_ATOMS: atom_id res chain seq x y z
N MET A 1 -19.54 -1.36 9.65
CA MET A 1 -18.35 -0.50 9.81
C MET A 1 -17.89 -0.10 8.43
N ASP A 2 -17.42 1.12 8.29
CA ASP A 2 -17.03 1.65 6.98
C ASP A 2 -15.67 1.10 6.56
N LYS A 3 -15.58 0.63 5.32
CA LYS A 3 -14.34 0.17 4.67
C LYS A 3 -13.37 1.35 4.52
N ILE A 4 -12.07 1.05 4.57
CA ILE A 4 -11.03 2.05 4.27
C ILE A 4 -11.09 2.39 2.78
N LYS A 5 -11.31 3.67 2.46
CA LYS A 5 -11.33 4.15 1.07
C LYS A 5 -9.92 4.43 0.58
N SER A 6 -9.63 4.08 -0.67
CA SER A 6 -8.36 4.38 -1.34
C SER A 6 -8.01 5.87 -1.33
N SER A 7 -8.99 6.77 -1.52
CA SER A 7 -8.76 8.22 -1.45
C SER A 7 -8.34 8.70 -0.07
N ALA A 8 -8.93 8.15 1.00
CA ALA A 8 -8.56 8.50 2.37
C ALA A 8 -7.14 7.99 2.71
N PHE A 9 -6.81 6.76 2.30
CA PHE A 9 -5.46 6.24 2.46
C PHE A 9 -4.43 7.06 1.69
N TYR A 10 -4.72 7.39 0.43
CA TYR A 10 -3.83 8.17 -0.41
C TYR A 10 -3.61 9.59 0.13
N GLN A 11 -4.65 10.27 0.62
CA GLN A 11 -4.48 11.56 1.30
C GLN A 11 -3.56 11.44 2.52
N ALA A 12 -3.80 10.46 3.38
CA ALA A 12 -2.96 10.23 4.56
C ALA A 12 -1.50 9.93 4.19
N TRP A 13 -1.29 9.19 3.10
CA TRP A 13 0.03 8.93 2.52
C TRP A 13 0.70 10.23 2.09
N ILE A 14 0.04 11.03 1.25
CA ILE A 14 0.55 12.31 0.74
C ILE A 14 0.91 13.25 1.89
N ASP A 15 0.00 13.44 2.85
CA ASP A 15 0.25 14.30 4.00
C ASP A 15 1.51 13.86 4.75
N THR A 16 1.68 12.55 4.95
CA THR A 16 2.81 11.98 5.69
C THR A 16 4.12 12.15 4.92
N VAL A 17 4.19 11.74 3.65
CA VAL A 17 5.43 11.81 2.87
C VAL A 17 5.85 13.25 2.59
N MET A 18 4.89 14.17 2.40
CA MET A 18 5.19 15.58 2.20
C MET A 18 5.74 16.25 3.47
N ASN A 19 5.22 15.89 4.65
CA ASN A 19 5.78 16.35 5.93
C ASN A 19 7.19 15.81 6.20
N ARG A 20 7.56 14.69 5.55
CA ARG A 20 8.86 14.01 5.69
C ARG A 20 9.76 14.18 4.48
N LYS A 21 9.43 15.11 3.57
CA LYS A 21 10.08 15.28 2.26
C LYS A 21 11.60 15.33 2.34
N ASP A 22 12.15 16.22 3.16
CA ASP A 22 13.60 16.43 3.23
C ASP A 22 14.34 15.17 3.69
N HIS A 23 13.76 14.46 4.66
CA HIS A 23 14.35 13.21 5.14
C HIS A 23 14.25 12.12 4.09
N LEU A 24 13.07 11.90 3.49
CA LEU A 24 12.87 10.88 2.45
C LEU A 24 13.80 11.11 1.25
N LEU A 25 13.99 12.36 0.82
CA LEU A 25 14.95 12.71 -0.24
C LEU A 25 16.39 12.38 0.16
N SER A 26 16.77 12.59 1.42
CA SER A 26 18.14 12.30 1.89
C SER A 26 18.51 10.81 1.86
N ILE A 27 17.51 9.92 1.92
CA ILE A 27 17.70 8.46 1.92
C ILE A 27 17.12 7.76 0.68
N TRP A 28 16.53 8.49 -0.28
CA TRP A 28 15.78 7.94 -1.42
C TRP A 28 16.53 6.86 -2.19
N ARG A 29 17.83 7.05 -2.40
CA ARG A 29 18.69 6.15 -3.18
C ARG A 29 19.29 5.01 -2.36
N ASP A 30 19.08 5.00 -1.05
CA ASP A 30 19.54 3.94 -0.16
C ASP A 30 18.34 3.04 0.18
N SER A 31 18.24 1.91 -0.52
CA SER A 31 17.04 1.07 -0.49
C SER A 31 16.72 0.53 0.91
N ALA A 32 17.73 0.19 1.72
CA ALA A 32 17.49 -0.41 3.03
C ALA A 32 16.97 0.61 4.07
N PRO A 33 17.59 1.79 4.28
CA PRO A 33 17.03 2.85 5.11
C PRO A 33 15.70 3.38 4.58
N PHE A 34 15.56 3.53 3.26
CA PHE A 34 14.32 4.01 2.67
C PHE A 34 13.17 3.05 2.91
N THR A 35 13.37 1.75 2.64
CA THR A 35 12.38 0.71 2.97
C THR A 35 12.03 0.75 4.46
N ARG A 36 13.04 0.80 5.35
CA ARG A 36 12.81 0.87 6.81
C ARG A 36 11.95 2.07 7.22
N HIS A 37 12.17 3.21 6.58
CA HIS A 37 11.43 4.43 6.89
C HIS A 37 10.02 4.44 6.27
N ILE A 38 9.81 3.70 5.19
CA ILE A 38 8.46 3.45 4.66
C ILE A 38 7.71 2.47 5.58
N LYS A 39 8.35 1.37 5.96
CA LYS A 39 7.86 0.31 6.85
C LYS A 39 8.99 -0.34 7.64
N GLY A 40 8.72 -0.82 8.85
CA GLY A 40 9.65 -1.66 9.60
C GLY A 40 10.51 -0.95 10.64
N ASP A 41 10.17 0.31 10.97
CA ASP A 41 10.56 0.95 12.23
C ASP A 41 9.37 1.53 12.98
N ASP A 42 9.56 1.71 14.29
CA ASP A 42 8.72 2.57 15.10
C ASP A 42 8.86 3.98 14.52
N ASN A 43 7.73 4.63 14.21
CA ASN A 43 7.64 5.92 13.54
C ASN A 43 7.93 5.91 12.02
N CYS A 44 7.68 4.80 11.31
CA CYS A 44 7.73 4.78 9.84
C CYS A 44 6.56 5.58 9.22
N VAL A 45 6.63 5.84 7.91
CA VAL A 45 5.56 6.49 7.13
C VAL A 45 4.24 5.73 7.33
N LEU A 46 4.25 4.41 7.24
CA LEU A 46 3.02 3.61 7.31
C LEU A 46 2.34 3.68 8.69
N GLU A 47 3.10 3.79 9.79
CA GLU A 47 2.52 4.01 11.12
C GLU A 47 1.81 5.35 11.25
N GLU A 48 2.40 6.43 10.70
CA GLU A 48 1.76 7.75 10.71
C GLU A 48 0.49 7.75 9.84
N VAL A 49 0.53 7.08 8.68
CA VAL A 49 -0.65 6.87 7.83
C VAL A 49 -1.75 6.13 8.61
N ALA A 50 -1.40 5.06 9.32
CA ALA A 50 -2.35 4.31 10.14
C ALA A 50 -3.00 5.18 11.21
N SER A 51 -2.20 5.97 11.94
CA SER A 51 -2.67 6.90 12.96
C SER A 51 -3.68 7.92 12.40
N ARG A 52 -3.40 8.50 11.23
CA ARG A 52 -4.31 9.43 10.53
C ARG A 52 -5.65 8.79 10.15
N LEU A 53 -5.65 7.49 9.88
CA LEU A 53 -6.84 6.70 9.54
C LEU A 53 -7.56 6.10 10.77
N GLY A 54 -7.04 6.31 11.98
CA GLY A 54 -7.57 5.69 13.20
C GLY A 54 -7.35 4.17 13.23
N LEU A 55 -6.25 3.70 12.65
CA LEU A 55 -5.85 2.30 12.58
C LEU A 55 -4.57 2.06 13.39
N LEU A 56 -4.35 0.80 13.73
CA LEU A 56 -3.08 0.27 14.22
C LEU A 56 -2.28 -0.28 13.04
N CYS A 57 -0.96 -0.28 13.18
CA CYS A 57 -0.03 -0.79 12.18
C CYS A 57 0.75 -1.97 12.74
N TYR A 58 0.96 -2.99 11.91
CA TYR A 58 2.02 -3.97 12.11
C TYR A 58 3.03 -3.73 10.97
N PRO A 59 4.13 -3.01 11.25
CA PRO A 59 5.00 -2.46 10.21
C PRO A 59 6.04 -3.48 9.68
N TYR A 60 5.93 -4.74 10.09
CA TYR A 60 6.85 -5.81 9.72
C TYR A 60 6.15 -6.84 8.85
N ASP A 61 6.96 -7.70 8.22
CA ASP A 61 6.49 -8.76 7.34
C ASP A 61 5.45 -9.64 8.06
N TYR A 62 4.23 -9.64 7.53
CA TYR A 62 3.12 -10.46 8.00
C TYR A 62 2.80 -11.52 6.96
N TYR A 63 3.37 -12.71 7.17
CA TYR A 63 3.47 -13.75 6.15
C TYR A 63 4.20 -13.27 4.90
N SER A 64 3.48 -13.08 3.80
CA SER A 64 4.01 -12.64 2.51
C SER A 64 3.75 -11.15 2.25
N LEU A 65 3.07 -10.45 3.16
CA LEU A 65 2.80 -9.01 3.06
C LEU A 65 3.89 -8.23 3.79
N ASP A 66 4.35 -7.12 3.22
CA ASP A 66 5.32 -6.25 3.89
C ASP A 66 4.82 -5.63 5.19
N ALA A 67 3.52 -5.31 5.25
CA ALA A 67 2.86 -4.76 6.43
C ALA A 67 1.33 -4.86 6.34
N ILE A 68 0.67 -4.67 7.49
CA ILE A 68 -0.80 -4.60 7.55
C ILE A 68 -1.28 -3.49 8.49
N LEU A 69 -2.44 -2.90 8.15
CA LEU A 69 -3.20 -2.03 9.04
C LEU A 69 -4.47 -2.71 9.52
N TYR A 70 -4.81 -2.48 10.78
CA TYR A 70 -5.88 -3.20 11.47
C TYR A 70 -6.51 -2.37 12.57
N LYS A 71 -7.64 -2.83 13.09
CA LYS A 71 -8.26 -2.34 14.33
C LYS A 71 -8.03 -3.33 15.46
N ALA A 72 -8.10 -2.86 16.71
CA ALA A 72 -7.91 -3.73 17.86
C ALA A 72 -8.83 -4.97 17.84
N GLU A 73 -10.08 -4.82 17.40
CA GLU A 73 -11.05 -5.93 17.28
C GLU A 73 -10.72 -6.97 16.20
N ASP A 74 -9.84 -6.64 15.26
CA ASP A 74 -9.43 -7.54 14.17
C ASP A 74 -8.49 -8.65 14.66
N LYS A 75 -7.86 -8.45 15.82
CA LYS A 75 -7.09 -9.51 16.49
C LYS A 75 -8.00 -10.66 16.94
N THR A 76 -7.42 -11.85 17.06
CA THR A 76 -8.08 -12.98 17.70
C THR A 76 -8.30 -12.64 19.18
N PRO A 77 -9.52 -12.82 19.73
CA PRO A 77 -9.78 -12.53 21.14
C PRO A 77 -8.98 -13.47 22.04
N ASP A 78 -8.76 -13.04 23.28
CA ASP A 78 -8.19 -13.86 24.36
C ASP A 78 -6.76 -14.39 24.11
N ILE A 79 -6.00 -13.75 23.22
CA ILE A 79 -4.56 -14.00 23.02
C ILE A 79 -3.71 -12.94 23.73
N SER A 80 -2.42 -13.24 23.94
CA SER A 80 -1.45 -12.26 24.46
C SER A 80 -1.44 -10.99 23.60
N SER A 81 -1.33 -9.82 24.23
CA SER A 81 -1.20 -8.54 23.54
C SER A 81 0.05 -8.45 22.63
N THR A 82 1.07 -9.26 22.92
CA THR A 82 2.30 -9.40 22.13
C THR A 82 2.15 -10.32 20.93
N ASN A 83 1.02 -11.02 20.79
CA ASN A 83 0.76 -11.90 19.66
C ASN A 83 -0.04 -11.16 18.59
N TYR A 84 0.29 -11.45 17.34
CA TYR A 84 -0.27 -10.79 16.15
C TYR A 84 -0.99 -11.83 15.27
N TRP A 85 -2.06 -12.43 15.80
CA TRP A 85 -2.92 -13.34 15.05
C TRP A 85 -4.24 -12.63 14.71
N PHE A 86 -4.46 -12.40 13.43
CA PHE A 86 -5.59 -11.60 12.95
C PHE A 86 -6.70 -12.47 12.35
N ARG A 87 -7.94 -12.06 12.57
CA ARG A 87 -9.14 -12.61 11.93
C ARG A 87 -9.62 -11.74 10.76
N ASP A 88 -9.15 -10.50 10.68
CA ASP A 88 -9.45 -9.54 9.62
C ASP A 88 -8.26 -8.60 9.40
N ILE A 89 -8.17 -7.99 8.22
CA ILE A 89 -7.14 -7.02 7.85
C ILE A 89 -7.85 -5.84 7.19
N ARG A 90 -7.56 -4.60 7.63
CA ARG A 90 -8.15 -3.40 7.02
C ARG A 90 -7.39 -3.00 5.78
N VAL A 91 -6.06 -2.95 5.86
CA VAL A 91 -5.20 -2.65 4.71
C VAL A 91 -4.09 -3.69 4.62
N ALA A 92 -3.96 -4.31 3.45
CA ALA A 92 -2.79 -5.10 3.08
C ALA A 92 -1.86 -4.20 2.27
N PHE A 93 -0.58 -4.15 2.64
CA PHE A 93 0.38 -3.21 2.10
C PHE A 93 1.63 -3.92 1.60
N GLU A 94 2.06 -3.57 0.38
CA GLU A 94 3.33 -3.99 -0.22
C GLU A 94 4.13 -2.76 -0.67
N HIS A 95 5.45 -2.85 -0.56
CA HIS A 95 6.41 -1.83 -0.95
C HIS A 95 7.54 -2.45 -1.77
N GLU A 96 7.76 -1.93 -2.99
CA GLU A 96 8.85 -2.39 -3.83
C GLU A 96 9.63 -1.22 -4.40
N ASN A 97 10.94 -1.21 -4.14
CA ASN A 97 11.88 -0.21 -4.63
C ASN A 97 12.11 -0.31 -6.14
N LYS A 98 11.89 -1.49 -6.74
CA LYS A 98 12.14 -1.79 -8.15
C LYS A 98 10.85 -1.90 -8.95
N TYR A 99 10.62 -0.90 -9.79
CA TYR A 99 9.53 -0.98 -10.75
C TYR A 99 9.90 -1.85 -11.96
N ASN A 100 9.52 -3.12 -11.92
CA ASN A 100 9.76 -4.07 -13.00
C ASN A 100 8.63 -5.12 -13.05
N LYS A 101 8.79 -6.17 -13.88
CA LYS A 101 7.76 -7.21 -14.00
C LYS A 101 7.57 -8.03 -12.72
N GLU A 102 8.57 -8.11 -11.83
CA GLU A 102 8.53 -8.90 -10.58
C GLU A 102 7.47 -8.40 -9.60
N LEU A 103 6.96 -7.18 -9.76
CA LEU A 103 5.78 -6.63 -9.05
C LEU A 103 4.55 -7.55 -9.12
N TYR A 104 4.49 -8.51 -10.06
CA TYR A 104 3.44 -9.52 -10.07
C TYR A 104 3.36 -10.33 -8.77
N GLN A 105 4.47 -10.50 -8.04
CA GLN A 105 4.53 -11.24 -6.79
C GLN A 105 3.75 -10.49 -5.71
N GLU A 106 4.05 -9.20 -5.53
CA GLU A 106 3.36 -8.33 -4.58
C GLU A 106 1.87 -8.18 -4.90
N VAL A 107 1.54 -7.99 -6.18
CA VAL A 107 0.13 -7.99 -6.61
C VAL A 107 -0.55 -9.33 -6.29
N SER A 108 0.14 -10.45 -6.43
CA SER A 108 -0.42 -11.77 -6.13
C SER A 108 -0.72 -11.94 -4.63
N HIS A 109 0.20 -11.52 -3.75
CA HIS A 109 -0.02 -11.54 -2.30
C HIS A 109 -1.21 -10.68 -1.89
N LEU A 110 -1.30 -9.46 -2.43
CA LEU A 110 -2.42 -8.56 -2.21
C LEU A 110 -3.75 -9.18 -2.67
N LEU A 111 -3.79 -9.77 -3.87
CA LEU A 111 -5.01 -10.29 -4.48
C LEU A 111 -5.62 -11.50 -3.77
N ILE A 112 -4.82 -12.31 -3.08
CA ILE A 112 -5.31 -13.46 -2.29
C ILE A 112 -5.70 -13.07 -0.86
N THR A 113 -5.33 -11.86 -0.42
CA THR A 113 -5.62 -11.36 0.91
C THR A 113 -7.02 -10.74 0.96
N ASN A 114 -7.85 -11.26 1.88
CA ASN A 114 -9.13 -10.65 2.19
C ASN A 114 -8.93 -9.44 3.11
N CYS A 115 -9.20 -8.25 2.59
CA CYS A 115 -9.05 -6.98 3.30
C CYS A 115 -9.92 -5.89 2.65
N ASP A 116 -10.11 -4.77 3.34
CA ASP A 116 -10.86 -3.63 2.81
C ASP A 116 -10.11 -2.93 1.66
N LEU A 117 -8.79 -2.78 1.79
CA LEU A 117 -7.95 -2.09 0.80
C LEU A 117 -6.61 -2.82 0.58
N LYS A 118 -6.23 -2.96 -0.69
CA LYS A 118 -4.92 -3.46 -1.14
C LYS A 118 -4.09 -2.27 -1.60
N VAL A 119 -2.89 -2.11 -1.09
CA VAL A 119 -2.01 -0.99 -1.41
C VAL A 119 -0.65 -1.51 -1.88
N LEU A 120 -0.21 -1.03 -3.04
CA LEU A 120 1.15 -1.23 -3.54
C LEU A 120 1.82 0.14 -3.71
N VAL A 121 2.98 0.32 -3.09
CA VAL A 121 3.82 1.52 -3.26
C VAL A 121 5.09 1.14 -4.02
N THR A 122 5.41 1.90 -5.07
CA THR A 122 6.62 1.65 -5.87
C THR A 122 7.11 2.90 -6.62
N TYR A 123 8.24 2.78 -7.35
CA TYR A 123 9.02 3.92 -7.87
C TYR A 123 9.37 3.69 -9.33
N PRO A 124 8.53 4.17 -10.26
CA PRO A 124 8.70 3.93 -11.69
C PRO A 124 9.79 4.80 -12.34
N PRO A 125 10.36 4.35 -13.46
CA PRO A 125 11.07 5.24 -14.39
C PRO A 125 10.08 6.10 -15.20
N ASP A 126 10.58 6.98 -16.07
CA ASP A 126 9.74 7.87 -16.89
C ASP A 126 8.80 7.13 -17.87
N ASN A 127 9.14 5.89 -18.28
CA ASN A 127 8.31 5.06 -19.17
C ASN A 127 7.89 3.79 -18.42
N PHE A 128 6.69 3.83 -17.84
CA PHE A 128 6.21 2.85 -16.85
C PHE A 128 4.90 2.15 -17.24
N GLU A 129 4.29 2.59 -18.34
CA GLU A 129 2.98 2.20 -18.83
C GLU A 129 2.90 0.69 -19.14
N ASN A 130 3.97 0.12 -19.70
CA ASN A 130 4.01 -1.31 -20.02
C ASN A 130 3.84 -2.22 -18.79
N ILE A 131 4.37 -1.80 -17.64
CA ILE A 131 4.21 -2.55 -16.39
C ILE A 131 2.82 -2.25 -15.81
N LEU A 132 2.33 -1.02 -15.91
CA LEU A 132 0.99 -0.65 -15.45
C LEU A 132 -0.09 -1.49 -16.16
N ASP A 133 0.04 -1.67 -17.48
CA ASP A 133 -0.82 -2.55 -18.29
C ASP A 133 -0.70 -4.02 -17.86
N TYR A 134 0.51 -4.46 -17.52
CA TYR A 134 0.74 -5.82 -17.04
C TYR A 134 0.08 -6.06 -15.68
N LEU A 135 0.21 -5.12 -14.73
CA LEU A 135 -0.46 -5.18 -13.43
C LEU A 135 -2.00 -5.16 -13.61
N HIS A 136 -2.50 -4.33 -14.53
CA HIS A 136 -3.93 -4.31 -14.88
C HIS A 136 -4.42 -5.68 -15.33
N LYS A 137 -3.67 -6.33 -16.23
CA LYS A 137 -3.99 -7.66 -16.74
C LYS A 137 -4.03 -8.72 -15.63
N ILE A 138 -3.11 -8.65 -14.66
CA ILE A 138 -3.10 -9.57 -13.51
C ILE A 138 -4.37 -9.38 -12.67
N ILE A 139 -4.68 -8.15 -12.28
CA ILE A 139 -5.84 -7.84 -11.42
C ILE A 139 -7.15 -8.17 -12.15
N SER A 140 -7.25 -7.85 -13.44
CA SER A 140 -8.42 -8.15 -14.27
C SER A 140 -8.74 -9.64 -14.35
N GLY A 141 -7.72 -10.51 -14.30
CA GLY A 141 -7.88 -11.96 -14.27
C GLY A 141 -8.36 -12.53 -12.94
N ASN A 142 -8.43 -11.73 -11.87
CA ASN A 142 -8.91 -12.17 -10.56
C ASN A 142 -10.44 -12.27 -10.55
N ARG A 143 -10.98 -13.31 -9.88
CA ARG A 143 -12.44 -13.50 -9.72
C ARG A 143 -13.15 -12.34 -8.98
N GLN A 144 -12.42 -11.52 -8.24
CA GLN A 144 -12.88 -10.35 -7.51
C GLN A 144 -12.60 -9.04 -8.24
N SER A 145 -12.10 -9.07 -9.49
CA SER A 145 -11.74 -7.85 -10.25
C SER A 145 -12.89 -6.84 -10.33
N VAL A 146 -14.11 -7.32 -10.59
CA VAL A 146 -15.32 -6.47 -10.63
C VAL A 146 -15.55 -5.76 -9.30
N SER A 147 -15.56 -6.48 -8.18
CA SER A 147 -15.71 -5.87 -6.85
C SER A 147 -14.56 -4.93 -6.51
N ILE A 148 -13.32 -5.28 -6.87
CA ILE A 148 -12.14 -4.43 -6.65
C ILE A 148 -12.29 -3.11 -7.42
N SER A 149 -12.78 -3.16 -8.66
CA SER A 149 -13.02 -2.00 -9.50
C SER A 149 -14.16 -1.12 -8.98
N GLU A 150 -15.28 -1.71 -8.57
CA GLU A 150 -16.44 -0.99 -8.05
C GLU A 150 -16.16 -0.32 -6.71
N GLU A 151 -15.45 -1.01 -5.83
CA GLU A 151 -15.08 -0.52 -4.50
C GLU A 151 -13.80 0.34 -4.52
N GLU A 152 -13.09 0.39 -5.64
CA GLU A 152 -11.78 1.05 -5.78
C GLU A 152 -10.79 0.55 -4.70
N SER A 153 -10.83 -0.76 -4.43
CA SER A 153 -10.16 -1.43 -3.29
C SER A 153 -8.74 -1.94 -3.61
N PHE A 154 -8.16 -1.49 -4.73
CA PHE A 154 -6.76 -1.72 -5.08
C PHE A 154 -6.13 -0.39 -5.49
N LEU A 155 -5.20 0.08 -4.67
CA LEU A 155 -4.52 1.36 -4.79
C LEU A 155 -3.05 1.11 -5.13
N LEU A 156 -2.61 1.67 -6.25
CA LEU A 156 -1.21 1.77 -6.64
C LEU A 156 -0.74 3.20 -6.37
N ILE A 157 0.36 3.37 -5.64
CA ILE A 157 1.00 4.66 -5.40
C ILE A 157 2.39 4.63 -6.05
N LEU A 158 2.64 5.61 -6.91
CA LEU A 158 3.89 5.79 -7.63
C LEU A 158 4.62 7.01 -7.07
N GLY A 159 5.92 6.88 -6.76
CA GLY A 159 6.74 7.98 -6.24
C GLY A 159 7.96 8.29 -7.12
N TRP A 160 8.32 9.56 -7.23
CA TRP A 160 9.49 10.03 -7.99
C TRP A 160 10.38 10.97 -7.18
N GLU A 161 11.70 10.79 -7.29
CA GLU A 161 12.71 11.59 -6.59
C GLU A 161 12.73 13.05 -7.10
N GLY A 162 12.76 13.25 -8.41
CA GLY A 162 13.17 14.51 -9.03
C GLY A 162 12.39 15.74 -8.53
N ASN A 163 11.06 15.68 -8.60
CA ASN A 163 10.18 16.73 -8.07
C ASN A 163 9.60 16.39 -6.70
N PHE A 164 10.01 15.26 -6.11
CA PHE A 164 9.35 14.65 -4.96
C PHE A 164 7.83 14.58 -5.15
N SER A 165 7.43 13.91 -6.23
CA SER A 165 6.02 13.78 -6.63
C SER A 165 5.51 12.38 -6.36
N TRP A 166 4.21 12.30 -6.14
CA TRP A 166 3.51 11.06 -5.82
C TRP A 166 2.18 11.05 -6.56
N GLU A 167 1.83 9.93 -7.18
CA GLU A 167 0.57 9.75 -7.91
C GLU A 167 -0.12 8.48 -7.43
N GLY A 168 -1.43 8.58 -7.18
CA GLY A 168 -2.27 7.47 -6.75
C GLY A 168 -3.17 7.02 -7.89
N TYR A 169 -3.27 5.71 -8.11
CA TYR A 169 -4.12 5.09 -9.11
C TYR A 169 -4.98 4.01 -8.48
N VAL A 170 -6.27 3.98 -8.81
CA VAL A 170 -7.16 2.86 -8.48
C VAL A 170 -7.39 2.01 -9.70
N PHE A 171 -7.45 0.70 -9.49
CA PHE A 171 -7.87 -0.23 -10.52
C PHE A 171 -9.34 0.01 -10.89
N LYS A 172 -9.65 0.14 -12.18
CA LYS A 172 -10.99 -0.07 -12.74
C LYS A 172 -10.90 -1.14 -13.83
N ASN A 173 -12.01 -1.83 -14.08
CA ASN A 173 -12.07 -2.88 -15.12
C ASN A 173 -11.62 -2.38 -16.50
N ASP A 174 -11.96 -1.13 -16.85
CA ASP A 174 -11.62 -0.58 -18.16
C ASP A 174 -10.17 -0.07 -18.23
N ASN A 175 -9.68 0.57 -17.17
CA ASN A 175 -8.28 1.03 -17.04
C ASN A 175 -7.98 1.50 -15.60
N TRP A 176 -6.72 1.84 -15.31
CA TRP A 176 -6.36 2.60 -14.13
C TRP A 176 -6.96 4.00 -14.15
N LYS A 177 -7.42 4.45 -12.98
CA LYS A 177 -7.94 5.81 -12.79
C LYS A 177 -7.09 6.51 -11.75
N GLN A 178 -6.49 7.64 -12.13
CA GLN A 178 -5.74 8.48 -11.19
C GLN A 178 -6.69 9.10 -10.16
N ILE A 179 -6.27 9.10 -8.90
CA ILE A 179 -6.94 9.80 -7.81
C ILE A 179 -6.37 11.22 -7.74
N ASN A 180 -7.25 12.20 -7.69
CA ASN A 180 -6.89 13.57 -7.35
C ASN A 180 -7.36 13.84 -5.91
N VAL A 181 -6.44 14.30 -5.07
CA VAL A 181 -6.68 14.73 -3.68
C VAL A 181 -6.16 16.13 -3.49
#